data_AF-A0A2H3JGZ7-F1
#
_entry.id   AF-A0A2H3JGZ7-F1
#
_cell.length_a   1.000
_cell.length_b   1.000
_cell.length_c   1.000
_cell.angle_alpha   90.00
_cell.angle_beta   90.00
_cell.angle_gamma   90.00
#
_symmetry.space_group_name_H-M   'P 1'
#
loop_
_entity.id
_entity.type
_entity.pdbx_description
1 polymer ?
#
loop_
_entity_poly.entity_id
_entity_poly.type
_entity_poly.pdbx_seq_one_letter_code
_entity_poly.pdbx_strand_id
1 'polypeptide(L)'
;MTRTCESDLLVNFFVLLGAIVAAHQLRRFIAFVWLYLLRPTTVHQYLHDPPAYALVTGATDGIGKAVAEELYSKGFNLILHGRNEQKLAQVVDLLRAREGRDVLTFLADATRSGHDFEHIMEPFRSLNITLVIHNVGGTFIRRERIDGVDEANLSKIVQWNDMFPLYLTRALLPQLRQSAMRGPVMVQFVGSQAEDVSPPTLAVYAASKAFLHALSRGLDNDERVWGTPSGVQFAYLAVGSVTSNSNRVTSSLVSPTASRFAKALVSRIGCGKRSYAPWLPHAAMQWLIELLPVSMVDRLVAAEMHKTIVANEKNT
;
A
#
# COMPACT_ATOMS: atom_id res chain seq x y z
N MET A 1 4.27 58.18 18.87
CA MET A 1 5.40 57.43 18.26
C MET A 1 5.41 55.93 18.58
N THR A 2 4.65 55.43 19.56
CA THR A 2 4.62 54.00 19.92
C THR A 2 3.71 53.13 19.04
N ARG A 3 2.58 53.65 18.53
CA ARG A 3 1.62 52.88 17.70
C ARG A 3 2.14 52.39 16.35
N THR A 4 3.11 53.08 15.76
CA THR A 4 3.69 52.71 14.45
C THR A 4 4.66 51.54 14.57
N CYS A 5 5.35 51.41 15.70
CA CYS A 5 6.29 50.32 15.94
C CYS A 5 5.58 48.97 16.15
N GLU A 6 4.42 48.98 16.83
CA GLU A 6 3.59 47.78 17.01
C GLU A 6 2.94 47.31 15.71
N SER A 7 2.51 48.23 14.82
CA SER A 7 1.95 47.87 13.52
C SER A 7 3.00 47.23 12.60
N ASP A 8 4.23 47.74 12.61
CA ASP A 8 5.31 47.21 11.78
C ASP A 8 5.75 45.81 12.26
N LEU A 9 5.74 45.57 13.58
CA LEU A 9 6.02 44.25 14.14
C LEU A 9 4.98 43.20 13.71
N LEU A 10 3.69 43.57 13.75
CA LEU A 10 2.59 42.68 13.37
C LEU A 10 2.59 42.36 11.87
N VAL A 11 2.85 43.36 11.02
CA VAL A 11 3.02 43.16 9.58
C VAL A 11 4.20 42.23 9.29
N ASN A 12 5.36 42.47 9.91
CA ASN A 12 6.54 41.62 9.74
C ASN A 12 6.29 40.18 10.20
N PHE A 13 5.54 39.97 11.29
CA PHE A 13 5.13 38.66 11.75
C PHE A 13 4.30 37.92 10.69
N PHE A 14 3.26 38.55 10.13
CA PHE A 14 2.42 37.91 9.10
C PHE A 14 3.16 37.67 7.79
N VAL A 15 4.07 38.56 7.40
CA VAL A 15 4.94 38.36 6.23
C VAL A 15 5.85 37.14 6.45
N LEU A 16 6.50 37.04 7.61
CA LEU A 16 7.36 35.91 7.93
C LEU A 16 6.57 34.59 7.97
N LEU A 17 5.40 34.59 8.63
CA LEU A 17 4.52 33.42 8.67
C LEU A 17 4.07 33.01 7.26
N GLY A 18 3.68 33.97 6.43
CA GLY A 18 3.31 33.74 5.04
C GLY A 18 4.47 33.16 4.23
N ALA A 19 5.69 33.68 4.39
CA ALA A 19 6.88 33.17 3.74
C ALA A 19 7.20 31.72 4.15
N ILE A 20 7.06 31.39 5.44
CA ILE A 20 7.26 30.01 5.96
C ILE A 20 6.23 29.06 5.34
N VAL A 21 4.95 29.44 5.32
CA VAL A 21 3.89 28.62 4.71
C VAL A 21 4.13 28.45 3.21
N ALA A 22 4.45 29.53 2.49
CA ALA A 22 4.74 29.49 1.06
C ALA A 22 5.96 28.61 0.74
N ALA A 23 7.05 28.74 1.49
CA ALA A 23 8.23 27.90 1.34
C ALA A 23 7.92 26.42 1.62
N HIS A 24 7.11 26.13 2.64
CA HIS A 24 6.66 24.77 2.94
C HIS A 24 5.85 24.17 1.78
N GLN A 25 4.89 24.91 1.22
CA GLN A 25 4.07 24.47 0.09
C GLN A 25 4.89 24.31 -1.20
N LEU A 26 5.83 25.23 -1.46
CA LEU A 26 6.75 25.12 -2.59
C LEU A 26 7.63 23.87 -2.48
N ARG A 27 8.18 23.59 -1.30
CA ARG A 27 8.94 22.36 -1.04
C ARG A 27 8.08 21.11 -1.26
N ARG A 28 6.82 21.11 -0.83
CA ARG A 28 5.87 20.01 -1.11
C ARG A 28 5.64 19.83 -2.61
N PHE A 29 5.46 20.92 -3.35
CA PHE A 29 5.28 20.89 -4.81
C PHE A 29 6.50 20.37 -5.55
N ILE A 30 7.70 20.87 -5.22
CA ILE A 30 8.94 20.38 -5.80
C ILE A 30 9.12 18.89 -5.50
N ALA A 31 8.86 18.45 -4.25
CA ALA A 31 8.95 17.04 -3.88
C ALA A 31 7.95 16.16 -4.64
N PHE A 32 6.75 16.67 -4.92
CA PHE A 32 5.74 15.98 -5.73
C PHE A 32 6.19 15.85 -7.18
N VAL A 33 6.59 16.96 -7.81
CA VAL A 33 7.10 16.98 -9.20
C VAL A 33 8.30 16.04 -9.33
N TRP A 34 9.25 16.12 -8.41
CA TRP A 34 10.39 15.22 -8.38
C TRP A 34 9.95 13.76 -8.33
N LEU A 35 9.15 13.38 -7.32
CA LEU A 35 8.76 11.99 -7.10
C LEU A 35 7.97 11.38 -8.28
N TYR A 36 7.04 12.14 -8.86
CA TYR A 36 6.09 11.59 -9.82
C TYR A 36 6.45 11.81 -11.28
N LEU A 37 7.28 12.82 -11.60
CA LEU A 37 7.59 13.20 -12.98
C LEU A 37 9.07 13.02 -13.35
N LEU A 38 10.00 13.21 -12.41
CA LEU A 38 11.44 13.28 -12.72
C LEU A 38 12.27 12.14 -12.15
N ARG A 39 11.85 11.55 -11.02
CA ARG A 39 12.63 10.56 -10.29
C ARG A 39 12.73 9.24 -11.07
N PRO A 40 13.94 8.70 -11.28
CA PRO A 40 14.11 7.37 -11.88
C PRO A 40 13.62 6.25 -10.95
N THR A 41 13.34 5.09 -11.53
CA THR A 41 13.05 3.89 -10.74
C THR A 41 14.29 3.41 -10.00
N THR A 42 14.12 3.01 -8.74
CA THR A 42 15.19 2.49 -7.88
C THR A 42 14.96 1.05 -7.47
N VAL A 43 13.97 0.36 -8.06
CA VAL A 43 13.65 -1.02 -7.67
C VAL A 43 14.84 -1.99 -7.82
N HIS A 44 15.76 -1.69 -8.73
CA HIS A 44 16.98 -2.47 -8.95
C HIS A 44 17.92 -2.49 -7.75
N GLN A 45 17.84 -1.53 -6.82
CA GLN A 45 18.66 -1.55 -5.60
C GLN A 45 18.33 -2.75 -4.69
N TYR A 46 17.15 -3.35 -4.85
CA TYR A 46 16.72 -4.55 -4.11
C TYR A 46 17.07 -5.85 -4.85
N LEU A 47 17.68 -5.78 -6.04
CA LEU A 47 18.22 -6.91 -6.79
C LEU A 47 19.72 -7.08 -6.47
N HIS A 48 20.02 -7.38 -5.21
CA HIS A 48 21.37 -7.67 -4.73
C HIS A 48 21.56 -9.17 -4.50
N ASP A 49 22.84 -9.60 -4.47
CA ASP A 49 23.20 -10.98 -4.21
C ASP A 49 23.11 -11.35 -2.71
N PRO A 50 22.76 -12.60 -2.37
CA PRO A 50 22.37 -13.72 -3.23
C PRO A 50 21.03 -13.49 -3.96
N PRO A 51 20.64 -14.33 -4.95
CA PRO A 51 19.48 -14.09 -5.81
C PRO A 51 18.25 -13.59 -5.05
N ALA A 52 17.83 -12.36 -5.36
CA ALA A 52 16.77 -11.66 -4.64
C ALA A 52 15.38 -12.26 -4.93
N TYR A 53 14.60 -12.44 -3.87
CA TYR A 53 13.20 -12.87 -3.91
C TYR A 53 12.27 -11.72 -3.53
N ALA A 54 11.16 -11.61 -4.26
CA ALA A 54 10.03 -10.79 -3.89
C ALA A 54 8.83 -11.66 -3.49
N LEU A 55 8.33 -11.47 -2.27
CA LEU A 55 7.13 -12.13 -1.78
C LEU A 55 5.90 -11.25 -2.07
N VAL A 56 4.90 -11.80 -2.76
CA VAL A 56 3.65 -11.08 -3.07
C VAL A 56 2.45 -11.87 -2.56
N THR A 57 1.70 -11.25 -1.65
CA THR A 57 0.47 -11.87 -1.12
C THR A 57 -0.75 -11.53 -1.99
N GLY A 58 -1.64 -12.49 -2.21
CA GLY A 58 -2.84 -12.27 -3.03
C GLY A 58 -2.49 -12.15 -4.51
N ALA A 59 -1.53 -12.96 -4.96
CA ALA A 59 -0.93 -12.90 -6.29
C ALA A 59 -1.74 -13.64 -7.37
N THR A 60 -2.91 -14.19 -7.03
CA THR A 60 -3.74 -14.97 -7.97
C THR A 60 -4.57 -14.10 -8.91
N ASP A 61 -4.76 -12.81 -8.59
CA ASP A 61 -5.60 -11.90 -9.38
C ASP A 61 -5.25 -10.43 -9.11
N GLY A 62 -5.84 -9.52 -9.90
CA GLY A 62 -5.86 -8.08 -9.66
C GLY A 62 -4.48 -7.45 -9.51
N ILE A 63 -4.35 -6.55 -8.54
CA ILE A 63 -3.12 -5.80 -8.26
C ILE A 63 -1.97 -6.76 -7.95
N GLY A 64 -2.18 -7.73 -7.06
CA GLY A 64 -1.13 -8.68 -6.64
C GLY A 64 -0.55 -9.47 -7.81
N LYS A 65 -1.39 -10.02 -8.68
CA LYS A 65 -0.94 -10.71 -9.90
C LYS A 65 -0.12 -9.79 -10.81
N ALA A 66 -0.63 -8.59 -11.07
CA ALA A 66 0.04 -7.63 -11.94
C ALA A 66 1.39 -7.15 -11.35
N VAL A 67 1.48 -6.99 -10.03
CA VAL A 67 2.74 -6.65 -9.33
C VAL A 67 3.72 -7.81 -9.42
N ALA A 68 3.27 -9.05 -9.24
CA ALA A 68 4.12 -10.24 -9.41
C ALA A 68 4.70 -10.31 -10.84
N GLU A 69 3.88 -10.12 -11.87
CA GLU A 69 4.33 -10.11 -13.27
C GLU A 69 5.35 -8.99 -13.56
N GLU A 70 5.14 -7.79 -13.02
CA GLU A 70 6.06 -6.67 -13.20
C GLU A 70 7.38 -6.93 -12.46
N LEU A 71 7.35 -7.41 -11.21
CA LEU A 71 8.54 -7.76 -10.44
C LEU A 71 9.35 -8.90 -11.09
N TYR A 72 8.67 -9.94 -11.60
CA TYR A 72 9.34 -10.97 -12.41
C TYR A 72 10.07 -10.35 -13.58
N SER A 73 9.42 -9.42 -14.30
CA SER A 73 9.99 -8.73 -15.46
C SER A 73 11.14 -7.78 -15.09
N LYS A 74 11.27 -7.39 -13.80
CA LYS A 74 12.41 -6.63 -13.29
C LYS A 74 13.57 -7.50 -12.82
N GLY A 75 13.42 -8.82 -12.77
CA GLY A 75 14.51 -9.73 -12.43
C GLY A 75 14.40 -10.43 -11.07
N PHE A 76 13.30 -10.22 -10.32
CA PHE A 76 13.10 -10.90 -9.04
C PHE A 76 12.66 -12.34 -9.22
N ASN A 77 13.24 -13.26 -8.45
CA ASN A 77 12.58 -14.53 -8.14
C ASN A 77 11.35 -14.23 -7.28
N LEU A 78 10.36 -15.12 -7.27
CA LEU A 78 9.07 -14.84 -6.63
C LEU A 78 8.68 -15.89 -5.59
N ILE A 79 8.06 -15.41 -4.51
CA ILE A 79 7.27 -16.24 -3.59
C ILE A 79 5.84 -15.72 -3.65
N LEU A 80 4.93 -16.52 -4.19
CA LEU A 80 3.55 -16.11 -4.48
C LEU A 80 2.57 -16.76 -3.51
N HIS A 81 1.72 -15.93 -2.93
CA HIS A 81 0.67 -16.39 -2.04
C HIS A 81 -0.72 -16.25 -2.65
N GLY A 82 -1.54 -17.27 -2.43
CA GLY A 82 -2.97 -17.28 -2.72
C GLY A 82 -3.70 -18.30 -1.86
N ARG A 83 -5.04 -18.25 -1.90
CA ARG A 83 -5.91 -19.23 -1.23
C ARG A 83 -6.50 -20.29 -2.16
N ASN A 84 -6.40 -20.07 -3.47
CA ASN A 84 -6.92 -20.96 -4.49
C ASN A 84 -5.75 -21.55 -5.27
N GLU A 85 -5.52 -22.84 -5.08
CA GLU A 85 -4.40 -23.57 -5.67
C GLU A 85 -4.41 -23.52 -7.19
N GLN A 86 -5.57 -23.74 -7.84
CA GLN A 86 -5.65 -23.76 -9.30
C GLN A 86 -5.31 -22.40 -9.92
N LYS A 87 -5.85 -21.31 -9.38
CA LYS A 87 -5.54 -19.94 -9.83
C LYS A 87 -4.07 -19.60 -9.58
N LEU A 88 -3.50 -20.07 -8.47
CA LEU A 88 -2.09 -19.83 -8.16
C LEU A 88 -1.18 -20.59 -9.14
N ALA A 89 -1.49 -21.85 -9.43
CA ALA A 89 -0.79 -22.66 -10.43
C ALA A 89 -0.80 -21.99 -11.81
N GLN A 90 -1.95 -21.48 -12.26
CA GLN A 90 -2.04 -20.76 -13.53
C GLN A 90 -1.12 -19.52 -13.61
N VAL A 91 -0.96 -18.79 -12.49
CA VAL A 91 -0.04 -17.65 -12.43
C VAL A 91 1.42 -18.13 -12.47
N VAL A 92 1.74 -19.23 -11.77
CA VAL A 92 3.07 -19.83 -11.81
C VAL A 92 3.43 -20.28 -13.23
N ASP A 93 2.54 -20.99 -13.92
CA ASP A 93 2.76 -21.48 -15.28
C ASP A 93 2.99 -20.32 -16.27
N LEU A 94 2.18 -19.26 -16.16
CA LEU A 94 2.32 -18.05 -16.97
C LEU A 94 3.71 -17.39 -16.77
N LEU A 95 4.21 -17.35 -15.53
CA LEU A 95 5.49 -16.73 -15.20
C LEU A 95 6.67 -17.61 -15.61
N ARG A 96 6.60 -18.92 -15.34
CA ARG A 96 7.64 -19.89 -15.70
C ARG A 96 7.80 -20.06 -17.20
N ALA A 97 6.75 -19.85 -18.00
CA ALA A 97 6.83 -19.81 -19.46
C ALA A 97 7.77 -18.73 -20.00
N ARG A 98 8.16 -17.72 -19.19
CA ARG A 98 9.13 -16.69 -19.55
C ARG A 98 10.58 -17.08 -19.22
N GLU A 99 10.78 -18.22 -18.56
CA GLU A 99 12.04 -18.83 -18.11
C GLU A 99 12.96 -17.90 -17.27
N GLY A 100 14.02 -18.48 -16.71
CA GLY A 100 15.16 -17.75 -16.14
C GLY A 100 15.07 -17.32 -14.67
N ARG A 101 13.98 -17.59 -13.95
CA ARG A 101 13.82 -17.23 -12.52
C ARG A 101 12.96 -18.24 -11.77
N ASP A 102 13.18 -18.34 -10.46
CA ASP A 102 12.38 -19.19 -9.59
C ASP A 102 11.04 -18.53 -9.23
N VAL A 103 10.01 -19.37 -9.15
CA VAL A 103 8.66 -18.98 -8.75
C VAL A 103 8.16 -20.04 -7.78
N LEU A 104 8.17 -19.71 -6.50
CA LEU A 104 7.72 -20.53 -5.38
C LEU A 104 6.34 -20.07 -4.92
N THR A 105 5.64 -20.92 -4.19
CA THR A 105 4.28 -20.64 -3.73
C THR A 105 4.03 -21.09 -2.30
N PHE A 106 3.09 -20.44 -1.63
CA PHE A 106 2.46 -20.97 -0.42
C PHE A 106 0.96 -20.69 -0.41
N LEU A 107 0.20 -21.62 0.16
CA LEU A 107 -1.24 -21.51 0.29
C LEU A 107 -1.61 -21.10 1.70
N ALA A 108 -2.40 -20.03 1.83
CA ALA A 108 -3.05 -19.67 3.07
C ALA A 108 -4.34 -18.90 2.79
N ASP A 109 -5.38 -19.14 3.60
CA ASP A 109 -6.59 -18.32 3.56
C ASP A 109 -6.47 -17.19 4.57
N ALA A 110 -6.19 -15.98 4.07
CA ALA A 110 -6.03 -14.80 4.92
C ALA A 110 -7.29 -14.42 5.72
N THR A 111 -8.46 -14.97 5.40
CA THR A 111 -9.68 -14.78 6.22
C THR A 111 -9.71 -15.65 7.48
N ARG A 112 -8.80 -16.64 7.58
CA ARG A 112 -8.72 -17.54 8.73
C ARG A 112 -7.62 -17.09 9.69
N SER A 113 -7.85 -17.35 10.97
CA SER A 113 -6.87 -17.21 12.05
C SER A 113 -6.12 -18.53 12.26
N GLY A 114 -5.07 -18.50 13.09
CA GLY A 114 -4.38 -19.71 13.56
C GLY A 114 -3.37 -20.31 12.58
N HIS A 115 -2.95 -19.58 11.54
CA HIS A 115 -1.86 -20.00 10.66
C HIS A 115 -0.55 -20.13 11.43
N ASP A 116 0.15 -21.25 11.23
CA ASP A 116 1.53 -21.41 11.68
C ASP A 116 2.48 -20.80 10.66
N PHE A 117 2.68 -19.48 10.75
CA PHE A 117 3.56 -18.77 9.80
C PHE A 117 5.03 -19.17 9.91
N GLU A 118 5.49 -19.70 11.05
CA GLU A 118 6.86 -20.22 11.16
C GLU A 118 7.01 -21.46 10.29
N HIS A 119 6.06 -22.40 10.38
CA HIS A 119 6.04 -23.58 9.54
C HIS A 119 5.84 -23.24 8.05
N ILE A 120 4.92 -22.33 7.72
CA ILE A 120 4.65 -21.93 6.33
C ILE A 120 5.90 -21.28 5.71
N MET A 121 6.67 -20.50 6.49
CA MET A 121 7.87 -19.81 6.00
C MET A 121 9.15 -20.66 6.05
N GLU A 122 9.15 -21.81 6.73
CA GLU A 122 10.30 -22.72 6.83
C GLU A 122 10.96 -23.02 5.47
N PRO A 123 10.22 -23.39 4.40
CA PRO A 123 10.83 -23.72 3.12
C PRO A 123 11.57 -22.55 2.46
N PHE A 124 11.30 -21.32 2.91
CA PHE A 124 11.86 -20.10 2.33
C PHE A 124 12.97 -19.49 3.19
N ARG A 125 13.25 -20.02 4.40
CA ARG A 125 14.17 -19.39 5.38
C ARG A 125 15.57 -19.08 4.85
N SER A 126 16.07 -19.86 3.91
CA SER A 126 17.41 -19.68 3.32
C SER A 126 17.46 -18.66 2.18
N LEU A 127 16.31 -18.20 1.69
CA LEU A 127 16.20 -17.32 0.52
C LEU A 127 16.50 -15.86 0.91
N ASN A 128 17.04 -15.09 -0.05
CA ASN A 128 17.27 -13.66 0.13
C ASN A 128 15.99 -12.87 -0.20
N ILE A 129 15.07 -12.73 0.75
CA ILE A 129 13.82 -11.98 0.55
C ILE A 129 14.12 -10.48 0.73
N THR A 130 14.08 -9.73 -0.37
CA THR A 130 14.42 -8.29 -0.36
C THR A 130 13.20 -7.39 -0.55
N LEU A 131 12.10 -7.93 -1.08
CA LEU A 131 10.83 -7.24 -1.23
C LEU A 131 9.68 -8.08 -0.69
N VAL A 132 8.79 -7.45 0.08
CA VAL A 132 7.53 -8.05 0.52
C VAL A 132 6.38 -7.11 0.18
N ILE A 133 5.40 -7.58 -0.58
CA ILE A 133 4.19 -6.84 -0.93
C ILE A 133 2.99 -7.50 -0.24
N HIS A 134 2.55 -6.90 0.86
CA HIS A 134 1.29 -7.23 1.53
C HIS A 134 0.12 -6.62 0.75
N ASN A 135 -0.33 -7.33 -0.29
CA ASN A 135 -1.43 -6.91 -1.16
C ASN A 135 -2.79 -7.53 -0.77
N VAL A 136 -2.82 -8.64 -0.03
CA VAL A 136 -4.09 -9.22 0.41
C VAL A 136 -4.88 -8.20 1.21
N GLY A 137 -6.17 -8.10 0.88
CA GLY A 137 -7.13 -7.34 1.65
C GLY A 137 -8.36 -7.02 0.83
N GLY A 138 -9.35 -6.43 1.49
CA GLY A 138 -10.59 -6.04 0.86
C GLY A 138 -11.67 -5.76 1.89
N THR A 139 -12.89 -5.61 1.38
CA THR A 139 -14.10 -5.41 2.16
C THR A 139 -15.30 -5.94 1.37
N PHE A 140 -16.43 -6.07 2.04
CA PHE A 140 -17.72 -6.27 1.41
C PHE A 140 -18.40 -4.91 1.29
N ILE A 141 -18.61 -4.41 0.07
CA ILE A 141 -19.38 -3.19 -0.13
C ILE A 141 -20.85 -3.54 0.10
N ARG A 142 -21.39 -3.08 1.22
CA ARG A 142 -22.78 -3.31 1.66
C ARG A 142 -23.48 -1.99 1.91
N ARG A 143 -24.82 -2.01 1.85
CA ARG A 143 -25.68 -0.90 2.25
C ARG A 143 -25.86 -0.83 3.76
N GLU A 144 -25.77 -1.98 4.41
CA GLU A 144 -25.90 -2.14 5.86
C GLU A 144 -24.92 -1.22 6.59
N ARG A 145 -25.44 -0.55 7.62
CA ARG A 145 -24.59 0.07 8.64
C ARG A 145 -24.01 -1.04 9.51
N ILE A 146 -23.08 -0.69 10.40
CA ILE A 146 -22.33 -1.67 11.19
C ILE A 146 -23.24 -2.59 12.04
N ASP A 147 -24.39 -2.08 12.50
CA ASP A 147 -25.42 -2.82 13.24
C ASP A 147 -26.16 -3.87 12.41
N GLY A 148 -26.02 -3.85 11.08
CA GLY A 148 -26.54 -4.86 10.17
C GLY A 148 -25.51 -5.88 9.67
N VAL A 149 -24.25 -5.80 10.12
CA VAL A 149 -23.19 -6.72 9.69
C VAL A 149 -22.86 -7.70 10.81
N ASP A 150 -22.92 -9.00 10.52
CA ASP A 150 -22.58 -10.02 11.50
C ASP A 150 -21.10 -9.96 11.94
N GLU A 151 -20.85 -10.36 13.19
CA GLU A 151 -19.51 -10.35 13.80
C GLU A 151 -18.50 -11.20 13.02
N ALA A 152 -18.95 -12.27 12.36
CA ALA A 152 -18.06 -13.14 11.58
C ALA A 152 -17.51 -12.42 10.34
N ASN A 153 -18.32 -11.62 9.66
CA ASN A 153 -17.91 -10.81 8.53
C ASN A 153 -17.04 -9.63 8.97
N LEU A 154 -17.36 -8.98 10.09
CA LEU A 154 -16.49 -7.96 10.69
C LEU A 154 -15.11 -8.54 11.02
N SER A 155 -15.08 -9.69 11.68
CA SER A 155 -13.83 -10.39 12.04
C SER A 155 -13.02 -10.79 10.81
N LYS A 156 -13.66 -11.24 9.72
CA LYS A 156 -12.97 -11.55 8.45
C LYS A 156 -12.27 -10.33 7.86
N ILE A 157 -12.89 -9.15 7.92
CA ILE A 157 -12.28 -7.91 7.40
C ILE A 157 -11.02 -7.56 8.18
N VAL A 158 -11.06 -7.64 9.51
CA VAL A 158 -9.88 -7.42 10.35
C VAL A 158 -8.83 -8.51 10.11
N GLN A 159 -9.24 -9.77 10.00
CA GLN A 159 -8.32 -10.89 9.84
C GLN A 159 -7.49 -10.78 8.55
N TRP A 160 -8.10 -10.52 7.40
CA TRP A 160 -7.37 -10.50 6.12
C TRP A 160 -6.61 -9.19 5.84
N ASN A 161 -6.99 -8.08 6.48
CA ASN A 161 -6.43 -6.75 6.23
C ASN A 161 -5.33 -6.45 7.24
N ASP A 162 -5.49 -6.93 8.48
CA ASP A 162 -4.68 -6.50 9.62
C ASP A 162 -3.86 -7.66 10.17
N MET A 163 -4.54 -8.70 10.65
CA MET A 163 -3.88 -9.78 11.40
C MET A 163 -3.00 -10.65 10.52
N PHE A 164 -3.45 -11.00 9.31
CA PHE A 164 -2.68 -11.79 8.36
C PHE A 164 -1.34 -11.13 7.98
N PRO A 165 -1.31 -9.88 7.47
CA PRO A 165 -0.03 -9.24 7.14
C PRO A 165 0.83 -8.95 8.38
N LEU A 166 0.24 -8.63 9.54
CA LEU A 166 0.97 -8.47 10.80
C LEU A 166 1.73 -9.75 11.18
N TYR A 167 1.02 -10.87 11.25
CA TYR A 167 1.62 -12.13 11.70
C TYR A 167 2.61 -12.70 10.70
N LEU A 168 2.34 -12.56 9.40
CA LEU A 168 3.31 -12.92 8.36
C LEU A 168 4.57 -12.05 8.44
N THR A 169 4.42 -10.73 8.65
CA THR A 169 5.56 -9.82 8.86
C THR A 169 6.40 -10.25 10.06
N ARG A 170 5.75 -10.57 11.18
CA ARG A 170 6.42 -11.04 12.41
C ARG A 170 7.29 -12.27 12.16
N ALA A 171 6.77 -13.26 11.44
CA ALA A 171 7.51 -14.49 11.11
C ALA A 171 8.65 -14.25 10.10
N LEU A 172 8.47 -13.34 9.15
CA LEU A 172 9.50 -12.99 8.16
C LEU A 172 10.61 -12.11 8.73
N LEU A 173 10.34 -11.32 9.77
CA LEU A 173 11.24 -10.25 10.22
C LEU A 173 12.68 -10.71 10.52
N PRO A 174 12.92 -11.85 11.20
CA PRO A 174 14.29 -12.35 11.41
C PRO A 174 15.04 -12.57 10.09
N GLN A 175 14.38 -13.13 9.08
CA GLN A 175 14.97 -13.37 7.77
C GLN A 175 15.18 -12.05 7.00
N LEU A 176 14.20 -11.13 7.03
CA LEU A 176 14.33 -9.83 6.38
C LEU A 176 15.51 -9.03 6.91
N ARG A 177 15.75 -9.07 8.23
CA ARG A 177 16.94 -8.46 8.85
C ARG A 177 18.23 -9.11 8.38
N GLN A 178 18.25 -10.42 8.17
CA GLN A 178 19.44 -11.10 7.62
C GLN A 178 19.72 -10.69 6.17
N SER A 179 18.67 -10.62 5.33
CA SER A 179 18.77 -10.08 3.98
C SER A 179 19.26 -8.63 3.97
N ALA A 180 18.83 -7.83 4.95
CA ALA A 180 19.19 -6.43 5.06
C ALA A 180 20.67 -6.18 5.39
N MET A 181 21.39 -7.19 5.91
CA MET A 181 22.84 -7.13 6.09
C MET A 181 23.62 -7.07 4.77
N ARG A 182 22.99 -7.47 3.64
CA ARG A 182 23.64 -7.57 2.33
C ARG A 182 23.22 -6.45 1.36
N GLY A 183 22.11 -5.79 1.66
CA GLY A 183 21.57 -4.71 0.85
C GLY A 183 20.20 -4.27 1.35
N PRO A 184 19.56 -3.26 0.73
CA PRO A 184 18.28 -2.75 1.22
C PRO A 184 17.17 -3.80 1.14
N VAL A 185 16.24 -3.74 2.10
CA VAL A 185 15.01 -4.57 2.14
C VAL A 185 13.80 -3.67 2.32
N MET A 186 12.72 -3.94 1.59
CA MET A 186 11.49 -3.14 1.65
C MET A 186 10.25 -4.01 1.81
N VAL A 187 9.44 -3.68 2.80
CA VAL A 187 8.13 -4.27 3.05
C VAL A 187 7.06 -3.20 2.76
N GLN A 188 6.10 -3.52 1.89
CA GLN A 188 5.04 -2.60 1.49
C GLN A 188 3.67 -3.16 1.86
N PHE A 189 2.88 -2.35 2.56
CA PHE A 189 1.47 -2.63 2.83
C PHE A 189 0.60 -1.90 1.80
N VAL A 190 -0.17 -2.67 1.01
CA VAL A 190 -1.14 -2.10 0.08
C VAL A 190 -2.34 -1.59 0.88
N GLY A 191 -2.33 -0.30 1.10
CA GLY A 191 -3.33 0.46 1.85
C GLY A 191 -4.53 0.88 1.02
N SER A 192 -5.19 1.93 1.48
CA SER A 192 -6.22 2.63 0.71
C SER A 192 -6.35 4.09 1.14
N GLN A 193 -6.65 4.97 0.19
CA GLN A 193 -7.05 6.35 0.49
C GLN A 193 -8.37 6.44 1.29
N ALA A 194 -9.11 5.33 1.40
CA ALA A 194 -10.30 5.26 2.25
C ALA A 194 -10.00 5.49 3.74
N GLU A 195 -8.76 5.32 4.21
CA GLU A 195 -8.41 5.63 5.60
C GLU A 195 -8.57 7.13 5.93
N ASP A 196 -8.22 8.00 4.97
CA ASP A 196 -8.19 9.45 5.16
C ASP A 196 -9.61 10.04 5.15
N VAL A 197 -10.50 9.44 4.36
CA VAL A 197 -11.84 9.98 4.08
C VAL A 197 -12.99 9.15 4.66
N SER A 198 -12.70 7.96 5.19
CA SER A 198 -13.64 7.04 5.84
C SER A 198 -15.05 7.01 5.23
N PRO A 199 -15.19 6.51 3.98
CA PRO A 199 -16.46 6.59 3.26
C PRO A 199 -17.61 5.89 4.01
N PRO A 200 -18.87 6.36 3.87
CA PRO A 200 -20.03 5.68 4.43
C PRO A 200 -20.07 4.19 4.07
N THR A 201 -20.53 3.37 5.02
CA THR A 201 -20.57 1.90 4.97
C THR A 201 -19.22 1.18 4.87
N LEU A 202 -18.10 1.92 4.84
CA LEU A 202 -16.74 1.36 4.79
C LEU A 202 -15.94 1.61 6.08
N ALA A 203 -16.57 1.96 7.20
CA ALA A 203 -15.89 2.32 8.45
C ALA A 203 -14.85 1.27 8.91
N VAL A 204 -15.22 -0.02 8.90
CA VAL A 204 -14.32 -1.11 9.33
C VAL A 204 -13.17 -1.28 8.35
N TYR A 205 -13.43 -1.12 7.05
CA TYR A 205 -12.38 -1.17 6.03
C TYR A 205 -11.42 0.02 6.16
N ALA A 206 -11.94 1.25 6.30
CA ALA A 206 -11.13 2.44 6.52
C ALA A 206 -10.27 2.31 7.78
N ALA A 207 -10.84 1.83 8.89
CA ALA A 207 -10.12 1.54 10.12
C ALA A 207 -9.01 0.50 9.94
N SER A 208 -9.28 -0.59 9.20
CA SER A 208 -8.25 -1.61 8.90
C SER A 208 -7.09 -1.04 8.05
N LYS A 209 -7.39 -0.11 7.11
CA LYS A 209 -6.34 0.54 6.32
C LYS A 209 -5.52 1.54 7.15
N ALA A 210 -6.18 2.29 8.04
CA ALA A 210 -5.50 3.11 9.04
C ALA A 210 -4.61 2.29 9.98
N PHE A 211 -5.04 1.08 10.37
CA PHE A 211 -4.21 0.14 11.13
C PHE A 211 -2.92 -0.18 10.39
N LEU A 212 -2.98 -0.53 9.10
CA LEU A 212 -1.79 -0.80 8.29
C LEU A 212 -0.86 0.42 8.16
N HIS A 213 -1.41 1.63 8.04
CA HIS A 213 -0.60 2.85 7.99
C HIS A 213 0.15 3.09 9.31
N ALA A 214 -0.55 2.97 10.44
CA ALA A 214 0.06 3.07 11.76
C ALA A 214 1.10 1.96 12.00
N LEU A 215 0.77 0.71 11.64
CA LEU A 215 1.66 -0.45 11.76
C LEU A 215 2.95 -0.25 10.96
N SER A 216 2.84 0.13 9.69
CA SER A 216 3.99 0.40 8.81
C SER A 216 4.92 1.45 9.41
N ARG A 217 4.36 2.54 9.94
CA ARG A 217 5.13 3.58 10.62
C ARG A 217 5.74 3.10 11.94
N GLY A 218 5.03 2.29 12.70
CA GLY A 218 5.54 1.67 13.93
C GLY A 218 6.76 0.80 13.64
N LEU A 219 6.60 -0.19 12.76
CA LEU A 219 7.66 -1.13 12.40
C LEU A 219 8.89 -0.45 11.79
N ASP A 220 8.72 0.54 10.92
CA ASP A 220 9.88 1.27 10.38
C ASP A 220 10.53 2.21 11.41
N ASN A 221 9.84 2.62 12.49
CA ASN A 221 10.52 3.24 13.62
C ASN A 221 11.32 2.18 14.41
N ASP A 222 10.71 1.02 14.66
CA ASP A 222 11.33 -0.11 15.37
C ASP A 222 12.68 -0.47 14.75
N GLU A 223 12.71 -0.67 13.44
CA GLU A 223 13.93 -1.04 12.70
C GLU A 223 14.97 0.08 12.55
N ARG A 224 14.61 1.34 12.82
CA ARG A 224 15.51 2.50 12.67
C ARG A 224 16.09 3.01 13.97
N VAL A 225 15.34 2.90 15.07
CA VAL A 225 15.65 3.58 16.34
C VAL A 225 16.13 2.60 17.41
N TRP A 226 15.62 1.36 17.43
CA TRP A 226 16.01 0.40 18.45
C TRP A 226 17.24 -0.39 18.01
N GLY A 227 18.36 -0.16 18.70
CA GLY A 227 19.64 -0.81 18.39
C GLY A 227 20.29 -0.28 17.11
N THR A 228 21.04 -1.13 16.42
CA THR A 228 21.62 -0.78 15.12
C THR A 228 20.52 -0.84 14.06
N PRO A 229 20.34 0.20 13.21
CA PRO A 229 19.36 0.18 12.15
C PRO A 229 19.51 -1.07 11.28
N SER A 230 18.43 -1.85 11.15
CA SER A 230 18.53 -3.17 10.52
C SER A 230 18.67 -3.11 9.00
N GLY A 231 18.30 -1.99 8.38
CA GLY A 231 18.22 -1.82 6.93
C GLY A 231 16.88 -2.28 6.32
N VAL A 232 15.97 -2.85 7.13
CA VAL A 232 14.60 -3.15 6.70
C VAL A 232 13.76 -1.87 6.77
N GLN A 233 13.09 -1.56 5.67
CA GLN A 233 12.23 -0.39 5.54
C GLN A 233 10.77 -0.81 5.35
N PHE A 234 9.84 -0.05 5.93
CA PHE A 234 8.41 -0.25 5.71
C PHE A 234 7.78 0.96 5.01
N ALA A 235 6.86 0.67 4.09
CA ALA A 235 6.09 1.69 3.40
C ALA A 235 4.61 1.33 3.35
N TYR A 236 3.76 2.33 3.54
CA TYR A 236 2.33 2.26 3.30
C TYR A 236 2.00 2.81 1.90
N LEU A 237 1.16 2.10 1.15
CA LEU A 237 0.74 2.54 -0.18
C LEU A 237 -0.69 3.08 -0.12
N ALA A 238 -0.87 4.38 -0.34
CA ALA A 238 -2.18 5.02 -0.39
C ALA A 238 -2.84 4.73 -1.76
N VAL A 239 -3.65 3.67 -1.82
CA VAL A 239 -4.25 3.19 -3.08
C VAL A 239 -5.68 3.70 -3.24
N GLY A 240 -5.95 4.40 -4.34
CA GLY A 240 -7.31 4.72 -4.79
C GLY A 240 -7.95 3.55 -5.54
N SER A 241 -9.04 3.81 -6.26
CA SER A 241 -9.70 2.75 -7.03
C SER A 241 -8.79 2.22 -8.15
N VAL A 242 -8.74 0.90 -8.33
CA VAL A 242 -7.99 0.21 -9.40
C VAL A 242 -8.89 -0.85 -10.02
N THR A 243 -9.05 -0.82 -11.34
CA THR A 243 -9.87 -1.79 -12.08
C THR A 243 -9.24 -3.17 -12.01
N SER A 244 -9.99 -4.12 -11.45
CA SER A 244 -9.61 -5.53 -11.33
C SER A 244 -10.85 -6.43 -11.26
N ASN A 245 -10.67 -7.75 -11.27
CA ASN A 245 -11.79 -8.68 -11.10
C ASN A 245 -12.55 -8.51 -9.79
N SER A 246 -11.87 -8.05 -8.73
CA SER A 246 -12.47 -7.78 -7.41
C SER A 246 -13.03 -6.35 -7.29
N ASN A 247 -12.69 -5.46 -8.21
CA ASN A 247 -13.17 -4.08 -8.25
C ASN A 247 -13.52 -3.71 -9.70
N ARG A 248 -14.75 -4.04 -10.11
CA ARG A 248 -15.22 -3.97 -11.50
C ARG A 248 -15.68 -2.57 -11.90
N VAL A 249 -14.81 -1.58 -11.70
CA VAL A 249 -15.04 -0.21 -12.15
C VAL A 249 -14.49 0.01 -13.56
N THR A 250 -15.14 0.87 -14.34
CA THR A 250 -14.65 1.25 -15.68
C THR A 250 -13.28 1.91 -15.57
N SER A 251 -12.33 1.43 -16.38
CA SER A 251 -10.97 1.97 -16.42
C SER A 251 -10.99 3.46 -16.82
N SER A 252 -10.29 4.28 -16.06
CA SER A 252 -10.18 5.73 -16.28
C SER A 252 -8.79 6.23 -15.84
N LEU A 253 -8.57 7.54 -15.90
CA LEU A 253 -7.33 8.14 -15.39
C LEU A 253 -7.16 7.92 -13.88
N VAL A 254 -8.26 8.03 -13.12
CA VAL A 254 -8.27 7.86 -11.65
C VAL A 254 -8.51 6.41 -11.23
N SER A 255 -8.97 5.54 -12.13
CA SER A 255 -9.13 4.10 -11.91
C SER A 255 -8.34 3.33 -12.97
N PRO A 256 -7.00 3.23 -12.84
CA PRO A 256 -6.18 2.51 -13.81
C PRO A 256 -6.46 1.01 -13.78
N THR A 257 -6.09 0.29 -14.83
CA THR A 257 -6.03 -1.17 -14.80
C THR A 257 -4.96 -1.65 -13.82
N ALA A 258 -5.12 -2.85 -13.26
CA ALA A 258 -4.14 -3.47 -12.37
C ALA A 258 -2.71 -3.48 -12.96
N SER A 259 -2.56 -3.74 -14.26
CA SER A 259 -1.25 -3.74 -14.94
C SER A 259 -0.60 -2.34 -14.98
N ARG A 260 -1.36 -1.29 -15.32
CA ARG A 260 -0.83 0.09 -15.30
C ARG A 260 -0.48 0.52 -13.89
N PHE A 261 -1.30 0.16 -12.92
CA PHE A 261 -1.06 0.44 -11.52
C PHE A 261 0.20 -0.29 -11.00
N ALA A 262 0.38 -1.56 -11.34
CA ALA A 262 1.54 -2.35 -10.94
C ALA A 262 2.86 -1.77 -11.45
N LYS A 263 2.91 -1.33 -12.72
CA LYS A 263 4.08 -0.61 -13.28
C LYS A 263 4.42 0.63 -12.47
N ALA A 264 3.40 1.41 -12.11
CA ALA A 264 3.58 2.61 -11.31
C ALA A 264 4.03 2.32 -9.88
N LEU A 265 3.50 1.26 -9.26
CA LEU A 265 3.92 0.75 -7.96
C LEU A 265 5.38 0.33 -7.97
N VAL A 266 5.74 -0.59 -8.85
CA VAL A 266 7.11 -1.12 -8.93
C VAL A 266 8.11 -0.01 -9.24
N SER A 267 7.78 0.95 -10.11
CA SER A 267 8.69 2.07 -10.42
C SER A 267 8.95 3.02 -9.24
N ARG A 268 8.13 2.97 -8.19
CA ARG A 268 8.22 3.86 -7.01
C ARG A 268 8.72 3.14 -5.76
N ILE A 269 9.00 1.84 -5.84
CA ILE A 269 9.65 1.10 -4.77
C ILE A 269 11.01 1.75 -4.47
N GLY A 270 11.27 1.99 -3.18
CA GLY A 270 12.49 2.67 -2.73
C GLY A 270 12.48 4.20 -2.90
N CYS A 271 11.31 4.84 -3.06
CA CYS A 271 11.21 6.29 -3.22
C CYS A 271 11.62 7.14 -2.02
N GLY A 272 11.98 6.52 -0.89
CA GLY A 272 12.36 7.20 0.34
C GLY A 272 11.18 7.76 1.15
N LYS A 273 9.94 7.56 0.68
CA LYS A 273 8.72 7.90 1.42
C LYS A 273 8.21 6.68 2.20
N ARG A 274 7.76 6.93 3.43
CA ARG A 274 7.13 5.92 4.32
C ARG A 274 5.63 5.73 4.02
N SER A 275 5.02 6.71 3.38
CA SER A 275 3.64 6.66 2.89
C SER A 275 3.55 7.44 1.58
N TYR A 276 3.00 6.82 0.53
CA TYR A 276 2.83 7.46 -0.77
C TYR A 276 1.77 6.75 -1.62
N ALA A 277 1.14 7.49 -2.54
CA ALA A 277 0.25 6.92 -3.55
C ALA A 277 1.07 6.48 -4.78
N PRO A 278 1.06 5.21 -5.20
CA PRO A 278 1.88 4.79 -6.33
C PRO A 278 1.45 5.38 -7.68
N TRP A 279 0.16 5.65 -7.86
CA TRP A 279 -0.38 6.18 -9.10
C TRP A 279 -0.48 7.70 -9.02
N LEU A 280 0.10 8.42 -9.98
CA LEU A 280 0.16 9.89 -9.97
C LEU A 280 -1.24 10.54 -9.84
N PRO A 281 -2.28 10.12 -10.60
CA PRO A 281 -3.64 10.61 -10.39
C PRO A 281 -4.19 10.39 -8.98
N HIS A 282 -3.86 9.27 -8.32
CA HIS A 282 -4.24 9.06 -6.91
C HIS A 282 -3.52 10.04 -5.99
N ALA A 283 -2.22 10.27 -6.22
CA ALA A 283 -1.44 11.24 -5.45
C ALA A 283 -1.94 12.68 -5.61
N ALA A 284 -2.29 13.07 -6.84
CA ALA A 284 -2.86 14.38 -7.13
C ALA A 284 -4.23 14.55 -6.46
N MET A 285 -5.09 13.52 -6.52
CA MET A 285 -6.39 13.53 -5.85
C MET A 285 -6.25 13.66 -4.33
N GLN A 286 -5.35 12.91 -3.70
CA GLN A 286 -5.07 13.01 -2.27
C GLN A 286 -4.61 14.42 -1.88
N TRP A 287 -3.69 14.99 -2.67
CA TRP A 287 -3.22 16.34 -2.40
C TRP A 287 -4.35 17.38 -2.55
N LEU A 288 -5.24 17.24 -3.53
CA LEU A 288 -6.41 18.12 -3.64
C LEU A 288 -7.38 17.97 -2.46
N ILE A 289 -7.61 16.74 -1.99
CA ILE A 289 -8.46 16.46 -0.82
C ILE A 289 -7.89 17.13 0.43
N GLU A 290 -6.57 17.08 0.64
CA GLU A 290 -5.90 17.73 1.78
C GLU A 290 -6.02 19.27 1.79
N LEU A 291 -6.39 19.90 0.66
CA LEU A 291 -6.62 21.34 0.58
C LEU A 291 -8.05 21.74 0.96
N LEU A 292 -8.99 20.79 1.01
CA LEU A 292 -10.40 21.05 1.27
C LEU A 292 -10.72 20.91 2.77
N PRO A 293 -11.70 21.67 3.29
CA PRO A 293 -12.24 21.42 4.62
C PRO A 293 -12.83 20.01 4.74
N VAL A 294 -12.60 19.35 5.87
CA VAL A 294 -13.07 17.97 6.13
C VAL A 294 -14.57 17.81 5.85
N SER A 295 -15.39 18.77 6.29
CA SER A 295 -16.85 18.75 6.07
C SER A 295 -17.27 18.83 4.59
N MET A 296 -16.42 19.36 3.71
CA MET A 296 -16.65 19.35 2.27
C MET A 296 -16.27 18.00 1.68
N VAL A 297 -15.13 17.44 2.09
CA VAL A 297 -14.67 16.11 1.68
C VAL A 297 -15.71 15.05 2.06
N ASP A 298 -16.20 15.05 3.30
CA ASP A 298 -17.19 14.10 3.79
C ASP A 298 -18.49 14.13 2.97
N ARG A 299 -18.95 15.33 2.59
CA ARG A 299 -20.15 15.49 1.75
C ARG A 299 -19.95 14.95 0.34
N LEU A 300 -18.78 15.21 -0.27
CA LEU A 300 -18.46 14.71 -1.61
C LEU A 300 -18.34 13.19 -1.61
N VAL A 301 -17.65 12.62 -0.62
CA VAL A 301 -17.45 11.18 -0.48
C VAL A 301 -18.78 10.49 -0.20
N ALA A 302 -19.64 11.05 0.66
CA ALA A 302 -20.97 10.51 0.91
C ALA A 302 -21.85 10.49 -0.35
N ALA A 303 -21.81 11.57 -1.15
CA ALA A 303 -22.56 11.63 -2.41
C ALA A 303 -22.09 10.58 -3.42
N GLU A 304 -20.78 10.34 -3.51
CA GLU A 304 -20.23 9.34 -4.45
C GLU A 304 -20.48 7.90 -3.98
N MET A 305 -20.37 7.64 -2.67
CA MET A 305 -20.73 6.32 -2.11
C MET A 305 -22.21 6.01 -2.32
N HIS A 306 -23.10 7.00 -2.19
CA HIS A 306 -24.53 6.79 -2.45
C HIS A 306 -24.78 6.33 -3.89
N LYS A 307 -24.15 6.97 -4.89
CA LYS A 307 -24.24 6.53 -6.30
C LYS A 307 -23.70 5.11 -6.49
N THR A 308 -22.58 4.78 -5.85
CA THR A 308 -21.93 3.48 -5.96
C THR A 308 -22.82 2.36 -5.40
N ILE A 309 -23.41 2.58 -4.23
CA ILE A 309 -24.33 1.62 -3.59
C ILE A 309 -25.55 1.39 -4.50
N VAL A 310 -26.16 2.45 -5.00
CA VAL A 310 -27.33 2.37 -5.91
C VAL A 310 -26.98 1.69 -7.24
N ALA A 311 -25.78 1.91 -7.78
CA ALA A 311 -25.35 1.25 -9.02
C ALA A 311 -25.13 -0.25 -8.85
N ASN A 312 -24.60 -0.69 -7.69
CA ASN A 312 -24.40 -2.12 -7.41
C ASN A 312 -25.73 -2.87 -7.29
N GLU A 313 -26.79 -2.24 -6.75
CA GLU A 313 -28.13 -2.84 -6.66
C GLU A 313 -28.75 -3.14 -8.03
N LYS A 314 -28.45 -2.35 -9.07
CA LYS A 314 -28.97 -2.59 -10.42
C LYS A 314 -28.28 -3.76 -11.13
N ASN A 315 -27.15 -4.22 -10.61
CA ASN A 315 -26.30 -5.26 -11.20
C ASN A 315 -26.38 -6.61 -10.44
N THR A 316 -27.19 -6.68 -9.37
CA THR A 316 -27.51 -7.89 -8.60
C THR A 316 -28.95 -8.31 -8.84
#